data_AF-A0A7J4GUW4-F1
#
_entry.id   AF-A0A7J4GUW4-F1
#
_cell.length_a   1.000
_cell.length_b   1.000
_cell.length_c   1.000
_cell.angle_alpha   90.00
_cell.angle_beta   90.00
_cell.angle_gamma   90.00
#
_symmetry.space_group_name_H-M   'P 1'
#
loop_
_entity.id
_entity.type
_entity.pdbx_description
1 polymer ?
#
loop_
_entity_poly.entity_id
_entity_poly.type
_entity_poly.pdbx_seq_one_letter_code
_entity_poly.pdbx_strand_id
1 'polypeptide(L)'
;MFGATSPEAALQQLAAYHKEGRTELAEVMASEMTEQLLYRKDRDDADQGILVQGLRILAGILNTRSKFKRARATISLLHKQRNRLGKAIGHDFAQAAEDYRLAGCIHANAQKTGAAKKAFKRCEKLMPNHIAAALECAELCGKTKLLTKLVRSAGPVILSNGVYILEIEGRPPADAQRIANILGADEKASIEAQIIAIEAGEQAKNARLQVAMDSLKPKHDYYTYSTN
;
A
#
# COMPACT_ATOMS: atom_id res chain seq x y z
N MET A 1 23.54 20.25 -4.73
CA MET A 1 24.33 19.13 -5.31
C MET A 1 24.59 18.11 -4.22
N PHE A 2 23.87 16.98 -4.22
CA PHE A 2 24.03 15.86 -3.26
C PHE A 2 25.22 14.93 -3.56
N GLY A 3 26.27 15.43 -4.23
CA GLY A 3 27.34 14.60 -4.81
C GLY A 3 28.27 13.87 -3.83
N ALA A 4 28.05 13.96 -2.52
CA ALA A 4 28.91 13.34 -1.49
C ALA A 4 28.18 12.36 -0.56
N THR A 5 26.86 12.18 -0.71
CA THR A 5 26.06 11.33 0.18
C THR A 5 25.92 9.94 -0.46
N SER A 6 26.10 8.86 0.31
CA SER A 6 25.87 7.50 -0.20
C SER A 6 24.41 7.35 -0.67
N PRO A 7 24.13 6.52 -1.69
CA PRO A 7 22.76 6.31 -2.18
C PRO A 7 21.78 5.89 -1.07
N GLU A 8 22.27 5.14 -0.08
CA GLU A 8 21.49 4.72 1.07
C GLU A 8 21.12 5.88 2.00
N ALA A 9 22.09 6.75 2.32
CA ALA A 9 21.82 7.93 3.15
C ALA A 9 20.90 8.93 2.43
N ALA A 10 21.04 9.08 1.11
CA ALA A 10 20.13 9.88 0.29
C ALA A 10 18.69 9.34 0.34
N LEU A 11 18.52 8.01 0.29
CA LEU A 11 17.22 7.35 0.39
C LEU A 11 16.59 7.51 1.78
N GLN A 12 17.38 7.40 2.85
CA GLN A 12 16.90 7.65 4.23
C GLN A 12 16.42 9.08 4.41
N GLN A 13 17.19 10.06 3.91
CA GLN A 13 16.82 11.48 3.96
C GLN A 13 15.57 11.78 3.12
N LEU A 14 15.44 11.14 1.95
CA LEU A 14 14.25 11.23 1.11
C LEU A 14 13.00 10.71 1.85
N ALA A 15 13.11 9.58 2.54
CA ALA A 15 12.01 9.01 3.31
C ALA A 15 11.58 9.95 4.46
N ALA A 16 12.54 10.60 5.12
CA ALA A 16 12.27 11.60 6.14
C ALA A 16 11.51 12.82 5.57
N TYR A 17 11.98 13.40 4.46
CA TYR A 17 11.29 14.54 3.83
C TYR A 17 9.88 14.20 3.34
N HIS A 18 9.68 12.98 2.83
CA HIS A 18 8.36 12.51 2.47
C HIS A 18 7.44 12.42 3.70
N LYS A 19 7.94 11.91 4.83
CA LYS A 19 7.19 11.83 6.10
C LYS A 19 6.85 13.21 6.67
N GLU A 20 7.74 14.18 6.50
CA GLU A 20 7.54 15.58 6.93
C GLU A 20 6.62 16.39 5.98
N GLY A 21 6.12 15.79 4.89
CA GLY A 21 5.26 16.49 3.93
C GLY A 21 6.00 17.49 3.04
N ARG A 22 7.34 17.53 3.06
CA ARG A 22 8.18 18.41 2.23
C ARG A 22 8.30 17.87 0.81
N THR A 23 7.17 17.70 0.14
CA THR A 23 7.05 17.00 -1.14
C THR A 23 7.86 17.64 -2.27
N GLU A 24 8.13 18.95 -2.21
CA GLU A 24 8.95 19.64 -3.22
C GLU A 24 10.43 19.28 -3.10
N LEU A 25 10.98 19.34 -1.88
CA LEU A 25 12.35 18.93 -1.59
C LEU A 25 12.54 17.44 -1.86
N ALA A 26 11.55 16.63 -1.46
CA ALA A 26 11.54 15.20 -1.73
C ALA A 26 11.50 14.90 -3.24
N GLU A 27 10.77 15.67 -4.06
CA GLU A 27 10.80 15.50 -5.51
C GLU A 27 12.18 15.80 -6.10
N VAL A 28 12.78 16.94 -5.72
CA VAL A 28 14.10 17.35 -6.23
C VAL A 28 15.15 16.29 -5.87
N MET A 29 15.19 15.90 -4.59
CA MET A 29 16.12 14.88 -4.10
C MET A 29 15.90 13.53 -4.79
N ALA A 30 14.66 13.06 -4.92
CA ALA A 30 14.37 11.79 -5.58
C ALA A 30 14.73 11.83 -7.07
N SER A 31 14.52 12.96 -7.74
CA SER A 31 14.88 13.14 -9.16
C SER A 31 16.40 13.11 -9.33
N GLU A 32 17.15 13.91 -8.56
CA GLU A 32 18.62 13.95 -8.62
C GLU A 32 19.23 12.58 -8.30
N MET A 33 18.77 11.92 -7.22
CA MET A 33 19.28 10.60 -6.81
C MET A 33 19.02 9.53 -7.87
N THR A 34 17.80 9.48 -8.43
CA THR A 34 17.48 8.47 -9.45
C THR A 34 18.20 8.72 -10.77
N GLU A 35 18.39 9.98 -11.18
CA GLU A 35 19.20 10.33 -12.35
C GLU A 35 20.66 9.93 -12.15
N GLN A 36 21.28 10.30 -11.03
CA GLN A 36 22.67 9.92 -10.72
C GLN A 36 22.87 8.41 -10.75
N LEU A 37 21.98 7.67 -10.10
CA LEU A 37 22.03 6.20 -10.13
C LEU A 37 21.87 5.68 -11.54
N LEU A 38 20.94 6.19 -12.36
CA LEU A 38 20.76 5.77 -13.75
C LEU A 38 22.00 5.97 -14.62
N TYR A 39 22.75 7.07 -14.41
CA TYR A 39 23.99 7.36 -15.14
C TYR A 39 25.18 6.47 -14.72
N ARG A 40 25.17 5.93 -13.51
CA ARG A 40 26.21 5.02 -13.03
C ARG A 40 26.20 3.71 -13.83
N LYS A 41 27.31 3.35 -14.48
CA LYS A 41 27.37 2.16 -15.35
C LYS A 41 27.59 0.86 -14.58
N ASP A 42 28.26 0.94 -13.44
CA ASP A 42 28.75 -0.12 -12.56
C ASP A 42 27.85 -0.35 -11.33
N ARG A 43 26.52 -0.28 -11.49
CA ARG A 43 25.60 -0.54 -10.37
C ARG A 43 25.58 -2.02 -10.00
N ASP A 44 25.83 -2.31 -8.73
CA ASP A 44 25.54 -3.61 -8.14
C ASP A 44 24.04 -3.78 -7.83
N ASP A 45 23.67 -4.94 -7.28
CA ASP A 45 22.27 -5.24 -6.97
C ASP A 45 21.71 -4.37 -5.83
N ALA A 46 22.55 -3.91 -4.90
CA ALA A 46 22.15 -3.03 -3.80
C ALA A 46 21.82 -1.63 -4.33
N ASP A 47 22.70 -1.03 -5.13
CA ASP A 47 22.48 0.24 -5.83
C ASP A 47 21.24 0.16 -6.73
N GLN A 48 21.05 -0.95 -7.42
CA GLN A 48 19.88 -1.18 -8.26
C GLN A 48 18.60 -1.29 -7.41
N GLY A 49 18.65 -1.88 -6.22
CA GLY A 49 17.59 -1.88 -5.22
C GLY A 49 17.20 -0.46 -4.77
N ILE A 50 18.21 0.36 -4.44
CA ILE A 50 18.03 1.76 -4.04
C ILE A 50 17.39 2.56 -5.19
N LEU A 51 17.85 2.36 -6.43
CA LEU A 51 17.26 3.00 -7.61
C LEU A 51 15.77 2.65 -7.76
N VAL A 52 15.40 1.37 -7.60
CA VAL A 52 14.00 0.92 -7.67
C VAL A 52 13.16 1.60 -6.59
N GLN A 53 13.65 1.68 -5.35
CA GLN A 53 12.94 2.35 -4.27
C GLN A 53 12.81 3.86 -4.49
N GLY A 54 13.88 4.52 -4.96
CA GLY A 54 13.86 5.93 -5.33
C GLY A 54 12.85 6.25 -6.43
N LEU A 55 12.80 5.43 -7.49
CA LEU A 55 11.83 5.58 -8.58
C LEU A 55 10.39 5.40 -8.11
N ARG A 56 10.15 4.49 -7.15
CA ARG A 56 8.82 4.28 -6.55
C ARG A 56 8.37 5.52 -5.78
N ILE A 57 9.22 6.06 -4.91
CA ILE A 57 8.94 7.28 -4.15
C ILE A 57 8.72 8.46 -5.10
N LEU A 58 9.59 8.63 -6.11
CA LEU A 58 9.47 9.69 -7.10
C LEU A 58 8.15 9.59 -7.88
N ALA A 59 7.75 8.41 -8.33
CA ALA A 59 6.48 8.21 -9.03
C ALA A 59 5.27 8.59 -8.15
N GLY A 60 5.31 8.24 -6.86
CA GLY A 60 4.30 8.63 -5.87
C GLY A 60 4.21 10.15 -5.70
N ILE A 61 5.34 10.81 -5.44
CA ILE A 61 5.41 12.28 -5.27
C ILE A 61 4.93 13.01 -6.53
N LEU A 62 5.35 12.57 -7.71
CA LEU A 62 4.91 13.18 -8.97
C LEU A 62 3.40 13.01 -9.17
N ASN A 63 2.82 11.89 -8.72
CA ASN A 63 1.38 11.68 -8.80
C ASN A 63 0.61 12.61 -7.86
N THR A 64 1.04 12.74 -6.59
CA THR A 64 0.38 13.62 -5.61
C THR A 64 0.51 15.09 -5.97
N ARG A 65 1.61 15.49 -6.62
CA ARG A 65 1.81 16.84 -7.15
C ARG A 65 1.17 17.08 -8.53
N SER A 66 0.29 16.19 -8.99
CA SER A 66 -0.42 16.28 -10.27
C SER A 66 0.48 16.36 -11.52
N LYS A 67 1.75 15.94 -11.43
CA LYS A 67 2.72 15.90 -12.54
C LYS A 67 2.59 14.60 -13.34
N PHE A 68 1.38 14.31 -13.82
CA PHE A 68 1.01 12.99 -14.37
C PHE A 68 1.83 12.54 -15.57
N LYS A 69 2.25 13.45 -16.45
CA LYS A 69 3.11 13.12 -17.60
C LYS A 69 4.46 12.54 -17.14
N ARG A 70 5.09 13.18 -16.15
CA ARG A 70 6.34 12.72 -15.55
C ARG A 70 6.11 11.44 -14.74
N ALA A 71 5.08 11.39 -13.90
CA ALA A 71 4.74 10.19 -13.11
C ALA A 71 4.59 8.94 -14.00
N ARG A 72 3.94 9.06 -15.17
CA ARG A 72 3.80 7.97 -16.14
C ARG A 72 5.12 7.51 -16.76
N ALA A 73 6.04 8.43 -17.00
CA ALA A 73 7.38 8.07 -17.48
C ALA A 73 8.17 7.35 -16.38
N THR A 74 8.15 7.90 -15.16
CA THR A 74 8.83 7.33 -13.98
C THR A 74 8.32 5.93 -13.65
N ILE A 75 7.01 5.69 -13.63
CA ILE A 75 6.46 4.35 -13.34
C ILE A 75 6.79 3.33 -14.43
N SER A 76 6.89 3.77 -15.70
CA SER A 76 7.32 2.89 -16.80
C SER A 76 8.79 2.51 -16.65
N LEU A 77 9.64 3.45 -16.21
CA LEU A 77 11.04 3.20 -15.91
C LEU A 77 11.20 2.30 -14.69
N LEU A 78 10.43 2.52 -13.62
CA LEU A 78 10.39 1.67 -12.43
C LEU A 78 10.15 0.21 -12.80
N HIS A 79 9.13 -0.09 -13.62
CA HIS A 79 8.85 -1.46 -14.05
C HIS A 79 10.04 -2.10 -14.78
N LYS A 80 10.75 -1.35 -15.62
CA LYS A 80 11.95 -1.84 -16.31
C LYS A 80 13.08 -2.15 -15.31
N GLN A 81 13.36 -1.22 -14.39
CA GLN A 81 14.45 -1.36 -13.42
C GLN A 81 14.17 -2.45 -12.39
N ARG A 82 12.92 -2.59 -11.93
CA ARG A 82 12.50 -3.69 -11.06
C ARG A 82 12.63 -5.03 -11.77
N ASN A 83 12.19 -5.13 -13.03
CA ASN A 83 12.32 -6.40 -13.76
C ASN A 83 13.79 -6.78 -13.99
N ARG A 84 14.69 -5.80 -14.16
CA ARG A 84 16.14 -6.04 -14.20
C ARG A 84 16.64 -6.59 -12.86
N LEU A 85 16.31 -5.92 -11.76
CA LEU A 85 16.69 -6.37 -10.41
C LEU A 85 16.15 -7.78 -10.11
N GLY A 86 14.88 -8.04 -10.42
CA GLY A 86 14.26 -9.32 -10.15
C GLY A 86 14.83 -10.49 -10.95
N LYS A 87 15.48 -10.23 -12.10
CA LYS A 87 16.26 -11.26 -12.81
C LYS A 87 17.56 -11.61 -12.11
N ALA A 88 18.15 -10.68 -11.37
CA ALA A 88 19.40 -10.89 -10.64
C ALA A 88 19.15 -11.56 -9.28
N ILE A 89 18.21 -11.05 -8.49
CA ILE A 89 18.00 -11.46 -7.09
C ILE A 89 16.66 -12.17 -6.81
N GLY A 90 15.82 -12.35 -7.84
CA GLY A 90 14.49 -12.95 -7.71
C GLY A 90 13.35 -11.93 -7.70
N HIS A 91 12.17 -12.37 -8.16
CA HIS A 91 11.00 -11.49 -8.30
C HIS A 91 10.21 -11.37 -6.98
N ASP A 92 10.17 -10.15 -6.44
CA ASP A 92 9.21 -9.80 -5.39
C ASP A 92 7.86 -9.42 -6.02
N PHE A 93 6.91 -10.37 -6.00
CA PHE A 93 5.59 -10.16 -6.55
C PHE A 93 4.71 -9.23 -5.71
N ALA A 94 4.96 -9.13 -4.41
CA ALA A 94 4.20 -8.26 -3.53
C ALA A 94 4.52 -6.78 -3.81
N GLN A 95 5.81 -6.43 -3.85
CA GLN A 95 6.24 -5.10 -4.26
C GLN A 95 5.87 -4.79 -5.71
N ALA A 96 5.93 -5.79 -6.60
CA ALA A 96 5.49 -5.60 -7.96
C ALA A 96 3.98 -5.28 -8.05
N ALA A 97 3.14 -5.91 -7.23
CA ALA A 97 1.71 -5.61 -7.16
C ALA A 97 1.45 -4.16 -6.73
N GLU A 98 2.18 -3.66 -5.72
CA GLU A 98 2.11 -2.28 -5.26
C GLU A 98 2.53 -1.27 -6.33
N ASP A 99 3.58 -1.57 -7.12
CA ASP A 99 3.96 -0.72 -8.25
C ASP A 99 2.83 -0.63 -9.30
N TYR A 100 2.15 -1.75 -9.57
CA TYR A 100 1.02 -1.77 -10.50
C TYR A 100 -0.23 -1.08 -9.92
N ARG A 101 -0.42 -1.11 -8.60
CA ARG A 101 -1.46 -0.32 -7.92
C ARG A 101 -1.19 1.17 -8.12
N LEU A 102 0.04 1.62 -7.82
CA LEU A 102 0.47 3.01 -8.07
C LEU A 102 0.34 3.40 -9.55
N ALA A 103 0.72 2.52 -10.49
CA ALA A 103 0.53 2.73 -11.91
C ALA A 103 -0.94 2.92 -12.29
N GLY A 104 -1.85 2.15 -11.65
CA GLY A 104 -3.29 2.30 -11.78
C GLY A 104 -3.76 3.70 -11.41
N CYS A 105 -3.38 4.16 -10.22
CA CYS A 105 -3.69 5.50 -9.74
C CYS A 105 -3.14 6.60 -10.65
N ILE A 106 -1.86 6.51 -11.06
CA ILE A 106 -1.22 7.46 -11.98
C ILE A 106 -1.96 7.53 -13.32
N HIS A 107 -2.35 6.39 -13.88
CA HIS A 107 -3.08 6.37 -15.15
C HIS A 107 -4.49 6.92 -15.02
N ALA A 108 -5.19 6.62 -13.93
CA ALA A 108 -6.55 7.13 -13.73
C ALA A 108 -6.56 8.64 -13.52
N ASN A 109 -5.65 9.16 -12.69
CA ASN A 109 -5.48 10.61 -12.48
C ASN A 109 -5.05 11.33 -13.77
N ALA A 110 -4.32 10.65 -14.66
CA ALA A 110 -3.99 11.14 -16.00
C ALA A 110 -5.15 11.00 -17.02
N GLN A 111 -6.37 10.70 -16.58
CA GLN A 111 -7.55 10.46 -17.41
C GLN A 111 -7.41 9.30 -18.41
N LYS A 112 -6.55 8.32 -18.12
CA LYS A 112 -6.31 7.12 -18.94
C LYS A 112 -6.95 5.89 -18.32
N THR A 113 -8.26 5.89 -18.22
CA THR A 113 -9.07 4.85 -17.56
C THR A 113 -8.78 3.43 -18.08
N GLY A 114 -8.62 3.24 -19.39
CA GLY A 114 -8.29 1.93 -19.96
C GLY A 114 -6.91 1.39 -19.52
N ALA A 115 -5.91 2.27 -19.39
CA ALA A 115 -4.59 1.89 -18.90
C ALA A 115 -4.62 1.63 -17.38
N ALA A 116 -5.38 2.44 -16.63
CA ALA A 116 -5.57 2.25 -15.20
C ALA A 116 -6.19 0.89 -14.86
N LYS A 117 -7.30 0.53 -15.52
CA LYS A 117 -7.96 -0.78 -15.33
C LYS A 117 -7.03 -1.95 -15.65
N LYS A 118 -6.16 -1.83 -16.68
CA LYS A 118 -5.15 -2.85 -17.00
C LYS A 118 -4.10 -2.99 -15.89
N ALA A 119 -3.65 -1.88 -15.32
CA ALA A 119 -2.68 -1.88 -14.23
C ALA A 119 -3.27 -2.48 -12.94
N PHE A 120 -4.49 -2.08 -12.53
CA PHE A 120 -5.18 -2.69 -11.39
C PHE A 120 -5.45 -4.19 -11.61
N LYS A 121 -5.84 -4.60 -12.82
CA LYS A 121 -5.96 -6.03 -13.15
C LYS A 121 -4.64 -6.78 -13.04
N ARG A 122 -3.50 -6.13 -13.31
CA ARG A 122 -2.18 -6.74 -13.14
C ARG A 122 -1.80 -6.83 -11.66
N CYS A 123 -2.11 -5.82 -10.86
CA CYS A 123 -1.98 -5.83 -9.40
C CYS A 123 -2.72 -7.04 -8.81
N GLU A 124 -4.01 -7.20 -9.11
CA GLU A 124 -4.84 -8.32 -8.62
C GLU A 124 -4.33 -9.69 -9.07
N LYS A 125 -3.70 -9.80 -10.25
CA LYS A 125 -3.08 -11.05 -10.71
C LYS A 125 -1.81 -11.42 -9.94
N LEU A 126 -1.05 -10.42 -9.46
CA LEU A 126 0.19 -10.65 -8.74
C LEU A 126 -0.06 -10.87 -7.25
N MET A 127 -1.04 -10.16 -6.71
CA MET A 127 -1.51 -10.30 -5.34
C MET A 127 -3.04 -10.35 -5.35
N PRO A 128 -3.65 -11.56 -5.35
CA PRO A 128 -5.09 -11.71 -5.29
C PRO A 128 -5.66 -11.19 -3.97
N ASN A 129 -6.92 -10.75 -3.98
CA ASN A 129 -7.63 -10.20 -2.83
C ASN A 129 -7.04 -8.88 -2.32
N HIS A 130 -6.54 -8.04 -3.22
CA HIS A 130 -5.93 -6.77 -2.86
C HIS A 130 -6.99 -5.68 -2.68
N ILE A 131 -7.58 -5.62 -1.49
CA ILE A 131 -8.72 -4.73 -1.20
C ILE A 131 -8.39 -3.24 -1.40
N ALA A 132 -7.18 -2.78 -1.05
CA ALA A 132 -6.74 -1.41 -1.30
C ALA A 132 -6.73 -1.04 -2.80
N ALA A 133 -6.22 -1.93 -3.67
CA ALA A 133 -6.23 -1.70 -5.12
C ALA A 133 -7.65 -1.74 -5.70
N ALA A 134 -8.53 -2.60 -5.17
CA ALA A 134 -9.93 -2.65 -5.57
C ALA A 134 -10.69 -1.37 -5.19
N LEU A 135 -10.41 -0.81 -4.00
CA LEU A 135 -10.94 0.47 -3.54
C LEU A 135 -10.53 1.60 -4.49
N GLU A 136 -9.24 1.79 -4.70
CA GLU A 136 -8.72 2.87 -5.57
C GLU A 136 -9.21 2.74 -7.01
N CYS A 137 -9.30 1.51 -7.53
CA CYS A 137 -9.89 1.28 -8.84
C CYS A 137 -11.37 1.69 -8.87
N ALA A 138 -12.13 1.44 -7.81
CA ALA A 138 -13.53 1.80 -7.74
C ALA A 138 -13.73 3.32 -7.67
N GLU A 139 -12.91 4.02 -6.90
CA GLU A 139 -12.93 5.49 -6.79
C GLU A 139 -12.58 6.16 -8.12
N LEU A 140 -11.48 5.73 -8.73
CA LEU A 140 -10.89 6.45 -9.86
C LEU A 140 -11.43 5.99 -11.22
N CYS A 141 -11.94 4.75 -11.32
CA CYS A 141 -12.39 4.15 -12.58
C CYS A 141 -13.84 3.67 -12.56
N GLY A 142 -14.56 3.89 -11.45
CA GLY A 142 -15.95 3.51 -11.25
C GLY A 142 -16.12 2.16 -10.53
N LYS A 143 -17.27 1.99 -9.86
CA LYS A 143 -17.60 0.84 -9.01
C LYS A 143 -17.36 -0.49 -9.71
N THR A 144 -16.68 -1.41 -9.00
CA THR A 144 -16.37 -2.75 -9.51
C THR A 144 -17.03 -3.83 -8.64
N LYS A 145 -17.47 -4.93 -9.26
CA LYS A 145 -17.98 -6.12 -8.54
C LYS A 145 -16.93 -6.75 -7.63
N LEU A 146 -15.65 -6.56 -7.95
CA LEU A 146 -14.52 -7.06 -7.17
C LEU A 146 -14.51 -6.46 -5.76
N LEU A 147 -14.68 -5.13 -5.64
CA LEU A 147 -14.67 -4.47 -4.33
C LEU A 147 -15.77 -5.04 -3.41
N THR A 148 -17.00 -5.18 -3.91
CA THR A 148 -18.10 -5.77 -3.15
C THR A 148 -17.80 -7.20 -2.69
N LYS A 149 -17.21 -8.02 -3.56
CA LYS A 149 -16.80 -9.40 -3.21
C LYS A 149 -15.73 -9.40 -2.11
N LEU A 150 -14.72 -8.53 -2.23
CA LEU A 150 -13.61 -8.48 -1.28
C LEU A 150 -14.06 -7.96 0.08
N VAL A 151 -14.97 -6.99 0.13
CA VAL A 151 -15.51 -6.48 1.40
C VAL A 151 -16.31 -7.55 2.15
N ARG A 152 -17.08 -8.38 1.45
CA ARG A 152 -17.77 -9.53 2.06
C ARG A 152 -16.83 -10.63 2.54
N SER A 153 -15.64 -10.69 1.95
CA SER A 153 -14.59 -11.65 2.33
C SER A 153 -13.62 -11.05 3.36
N ALA A 154 -13.71 -9.74 3.61
CA ALA A 154 -12.90 -9.06 4.60
C ALA A 154 -13.43 -9.40 6.00
N GLY A 155 -12.53 -9.39 6.98
CA GLY A 155 -12.92 -9.52 8.38
C GLY A 155 -13.71 -8.31 8.90
N PRO A 156 -13.99 -8.26 10.21
CA PRO A 156 -14.62 -7.10 10.82
C PRO A 156 -13.76 -5.84 10.65
N VAL A 157 -14.40 -4.67 10.78
CA VAL A 157 -13.70 -3.38 10.83
C VAL A 157 -12.74 -3.36 12.02
N ILE A 158 -11.53 -2.85 11.79
CA ILE A 158 -10.47 -2.72 12.78
C ILE A 158 -10.10 -1.24 12.90
N LEU A 159 -9.98 -0.73 14.12
CA LEU A 159 -9.38 0.58 14.39
C LEU A 159 -7.87 0.41 14.57
N SER A 160 -7.09 0.94 13.64
CA SER A 160 -5.63 0.89 13.65
C SER A 160 -5.05 2.28 13.44
N ASN A 161 -4.17 2.74 14.34
CA ASN A 161 -3.56 4.08 14.29
C ASN A 161 -4.57 5.23 14.14
N GLY A 162 -5.76 5.10 14.75
CA GLY A 162 -6.82 6.11 14.67
C GLY A 162 -7.66 6.08 13.38
N VAL A 163 -7.44 5.09 12.49
CA VAL A 163 -8.20 4.93 11.24
C VAL A 163 -8.93 3.60 11.23
N TYR A 164 -10.19 3.60 10.77
CA TYR A 164 -10.97 2.39 10.56
C TYR A 164 -10.59 1.73 9.25
N ILE A 165 -10.15 0.48 9.31
CA ILE A 165 -9.67 -0.29 8.18
C ILE A 165 -10.39 -1.63 8.03
N LEU A 166 -10.50 -2.09 6.78
CA LEU A 166 -10.81 -3.46 6.43
C LEU A 166 -9.53 -4.13 5.91
N GLU A 167 -9.24 -5.31 6.46
CA GLU A 167 -8.03 -6.05 6.16
C GLU A 167 -8.37 -7.50 5.85
N ILE A 168 -7.81 -8.00 4.75
CA ILE A 168 -7.73 -9.44 4.45
C ILE A 168 -6.35 -9.89 4.89
N GLU A 169 -6.25 -11.05 5.54
CA GLU A 169 -5.00 -11.51 6.15
C GLU A 169 -3.83 -11.52 5.14
N GLY A 170 -2.72 -10.86 5.53
CA GLY A 170 -1.54 -10.72 4.68
C GLY A 170 -1.76 -9.88 3.42
N ARG A 171 -2.77 -9.01 3.39
CA ARG A 171 -3.04 -8.08 2.28
C ARG A 171 -3.06 -6.63 2.75
N PRO A 172 -2.70 -5.68 1.87
CA PRO A 172 -2.73 -4.27 2.21
C PRO A 172 -4.15 -3.83 2.64
N PRO A 173 -4.28 -3.20 3.82
CA PRO A 173 -5.57 -2.78 4.34
C PRO A 173 -6.15 -1.61 3.54
N ALA A 174 -7.47 -1.46 3.58
CA ALA A 174 -8.18 -0.37 2.95
C ALA A 174 -9.03 0.38 3.98
N ASP A 175 -9.21 1.69 3.77
CA ASP A 175 -10.03 2.54 4.63
C ASP A 175 -11.52 2.14 4.54
N ALA A 176 -12.12 1.84 5.69
CA ALA A 176 -13.48 1.35 5.79
C ALA A 176 -14.51 2.43 5.40
N GLN A 177 -14.28 3.69 5.78
CA GLN A 177 -15.19 4.80 5.47
C GLN A 177 -15.18 5.09 3.96
N ARG A 178 -14.01 5.08 3.33
CA ARG A 178 -13.89 5.24 1.86
C ARG A 178 -14.62 4.12 1.12
N ILE A 179 -14.51 2.88 1.60
CA ILE A 179 -15.27 1.75 1.06
C ILE A 179 -16.78 1.98 1.19
N ALA A 180 -17.24 2.38 2.39
CA ALA A 180 -18.65 2.62 2.68
C ALA A 180 -19.26 3.70 1.77
N ASN A 181 -18.49 4.74 1.42
CA ASN A 181 -18.93 5.81 0.52
C ASN A 181 -19.12 5.36 -0.94
N ILE A 182 -18.53 4.24 -1.35
CA ILE A 182 -18.60 3.73 -2.74
C ILE A 182 -19.60 2.58 -2.87
N LEU A 183 -19.75 1.79 -1.81
CA LEU A 183 -20.61 0.62 -1.81
C LEU A 183 -22.11 0.98 -1.67
N GLY A 184 -22.96 -0.04 -1.78
CA GLY A 184 -24.41 0.15 -1.66
C GLY A 184 -24.83 0.42 -0.22
N ALA A 185 -26.12 0.73 -0.03
CA ALA A 185 -26.69 1.05 1.28
C ALA A 185 -26.43 -0.04 2.33
N ASP A 186 -26.55 -1.32 1.95
CA ASP A 186 -26.42 -2.44 2.89
C ASP A 186 -24.99 -2.59 3.42
N GLU A 187 -23.98 -2.61 2.54
CA GLU A 187 -22.58 -2.71 2.97
C GLU A 187 -22.13 -1.47 3.73
N LYS A 188 -22.62 -0.28 3.33
CA LYS A 188 -22.38 0.97 4.04
C LYS A 188 -22.92 0.91 5.47
N ALA A 189 -24.19 0.54 5.64
CA ALA A 189 -24.82 0.45 6.96
C ALA A 189 -24.11 -0.57 7.87
N SER A 190 -23.66 -1.69 7.31
CA SER A 190 -22.91 -2.70 8.08
C SER A 190 -21.55 -2.17 8.56
N ILE A 191 -20.81 -1.43 7.73
CA ILE A 191 -19.53 -0.82 8.11
C ILE A 191 -19.74 0.28 9.15
N GLU A 192 -20.73 1.15 8.95
CA GLU A 192 -21.05 2.23 9.89
C GLU A 192 -21.49 1.70 11.25
N ALA A 193 -22.31 0.65 11.30
CA ALA A 193 -22.69 0.00 12.55
C ALA A 193 -21.48 -0.54 13.32
N GLN A 194 -20.52 -1.16 12.62
CA GLN A 194 -19.28 -1.66 13.26
C GLN A 194 -18.40 -0.51 13.77
N ILE A 195 -18.31 0.60 13.03
CA ILE A 195 -17.58 1.79 13.48
C ILE A 195 -18.22 2.33 14.77
N ILE A 196 -19.54 2.50 14.80
CA ILE A 196 -20.27 2.97 15.99
C ILE A 196 -20.06 2.03 17.17
N ALA A 197 -20.11 0.71 16.96
CA ALA A 197 -19.86 -0.28 18.02
C ALA A 197 -18.43 -0.19 18.58
N ILE A 198 -17.42 0.09 17.73
CA ILE A 198 -16.04 0.31 18.19
C ILE A 198 -15.94 1.61 18.99
N GLU A 199 -16.61 2.68 18.57
CA GLU A 199 -16.62 3.98 19.26
C GLU A 199 -17.33 3.90 20.62
N ALA A 200 -18.43 3.16 20.69
CA ALA A 200 -19.18 2.88 21.91
C ALA A 200 -18.43 1.91 22.86
N GLY A 201 -17.37 1.26 22.38
CA GLY A 201 -16.62 0.25 23.14
C GLY A 201 -17.31 -1.11 23.24
N GLU A 202 -18.41 -1.32 22.51
CA GLU A 202 -19.14 -2.58 22.41
C GLU A 202 -18.37 -3.62 21.59
N GLN A 203 -17.57 -3.17 20.62
CA GLN A 203 -16.68 -4.01 19.83
C GLN A 203 -15.21 -3.67 20.13
N ALA A 204 -14.37 -4.70 20.23
CA ALA A 204 -12.94 -4.50 20.39
C ALA A 204 -12.35 -3.76 19.19
N LYS A 205 -11.49 -2.76 19.47
CA LYS A 205 -10.78 -1.97 18.45
C LYS A 205 -10.04 -2.83 17.44
N ASN A 206 -9.54 -3.99 17.86
CA ASN A 206 -9.05 -5.02 16.95
C ASN A 206 -9.56 -6.39 17.40
N ALA A 207 -10.65 -6.84 16.78
CA ALA A 207 -11.27 -8.12 17.11
C ALA A 207 -10.31 -9.31 16.96
N ARG A 208 -9.35 -9.27 16.03
CA ARG A 208 -8.36 -10.35 15.86
C ARG A 208 -7.38 -10.39 17.02
N LEU A 209 -6.89 -9.24 17.47
CA LEU A 209 -6.05 -9.16 18.67
C LEU A 209 -6.82 -9.65 19.90
N GLN A 210 -8.09 -9.28 20.04
CA GLN A 210 -8.92 -9.74 21.15
C GLN A 210 -9.09 -11.26 21.15
N VAL A 211 -9.41 -11.86 20.00
CA VAL A 211 -9.51 -13.33 19.85
C VAL A 211 -8.18 -14.03 20.17
N ALA A 212 -7.06 -13.46 19.75
CA ALA A 212 -5.73 -13.98 20.09
C ALA A 212 -5.41 -13.83 21.60
N MET A 213 -5.84 -12.75 22.23
CA MET A 213 -5.70 -12.58 23.69
C MET A 213 -6.58 -13.56 24.47
N ASP A 214 -7.80 -13.81 24.00
CA ASP A 214 -8.73 -14.75 24.64
C ASP A 214 -8.30 -16.21 24.45
N SER A 215 -7.61 -16.55 23.35
CA SER A 215 -7.02 -17.88 23.16
C SER A 215 -5.72 -18.09 23.97
N LEU A 216 -5.08 -17.01 24.39
CA LEU A 216 -3.89 -17.02 25.27
C LEU A 216 -4.22 -17.19 26.76
N LYS A 217 -5.49 -17.06 27.18
CA LYS A 217 -5.88 -17.30 28.58
C LYS A 217 -5.71 -18.79 28.92
N PRO A 218 -4.82 -19.16 29.86
CA PRO A 218 -4.57 -20.56 30.19
C PRO A 218 -5.85 -21.24 30.69
N LYS A 219 -6.15 -22.43 30.15
CA LYS A 219 -7.26 -23.30 30.58
C LYS A 219 -7.00 -24.04 31.90
N HIS A 220 -5.91 -23.74 32.62
CA HIS A 220 -5.53 -24.47 33.82
C HIS A 220 -5.82 -23.66 35.09
N ASP A 221 -6.88 -24.06 35.79
CA ASP A 221 -7.03 -23.84 37.23
C ASP A 221 -5.90 -24.59 37.95
N TYR A 222 -4.93 -23.87 38.49
CA TYR A 222 -3.79 -24.43 39.24
C TYR A 222 -4.15 -24.84 40.69
N TYR A 223 -5.42 -25.01 41.03
CA TYR A 223 -5.87 -25.25 42.42
C TYR A 223 -6.31 -26.68 42.76
N THR A 224 -5.86 -27.71 42.03
CA THR A 224 -6.23 -29.13 42.33
C THR A 224 -5.07 -30.08 42.59
N TYR A 225 -3.92 -29.58 43.05
CA TYR A 225 -2.84 -30.43 43.57
C TYR A 225 -2.32 -29.95 44.92
N SER A 226 -3.17 -29.99 45.95
CA SER A 226 -2.69 -30.04 47.34
C SER A 226 -3.77 -30.65 48.24
N THR A 227 -4.00 -31.95 48.10
CA THR A 227 -4.56 -32.81 49.13
C THR A 227 -4.21 -34.25 48.77
N ASN A 228 -3.06 -34.73 49.29
CA ASN A 228 -2.81 -36.10 49.70
C ASN A 228 -1.50 -36.15 50.48
#